data_AF-A0A3A5LAT1-F1
#
_entry.id   AF-A0A3A5LAT1-F1
#
_cell.length_a   1.000
_cell.length_b   1.000
_cell.length_c   1.000
_cell.angle_alpha   90.00
_cell.angle_beta   90.00
_cell.angle_gamma   90.00
#
_symmetry.space_group_name_H-M   'P 1'
#
loop_
_entity.id
_entity.type
_entity.pdbx_description
1 polymer ?
#
loop_
_entity_poly.entity_id
_entity_poly.type
_entity_poly.pdbx_seq_one_letter_code
_entity_poly.pdbx_strand_id
1 'polypeptide(L)'
;MHKLYLTPLAAALVMSASVQASQAVNLNQTSLKSLQQQFHLALPGAKQASAVSKDSLQFLKEHTDRNHVSHIRMQQHYAGFMVHGGYAILHSGKTAKGLLASQADVNMNGVVYTNLQSELGQPAADFVSGGQAALHHFAEAYQGKDVSEQQVIPMVYVDDQHNAHWAYKVSVFVRHDDKIPERPTAIVDAKTFKPFVQWNDVKTIRTAAKGRGFGGNHKIGEYEFGAGSYPYLELTRDADVEMCYMENTDVKVVDMDHQYYSNNKPMRFSCTGDGAQDTFWTGYKADGYDRDNGAYSPTNDALYAGYVIKHMYHDWYGVEALVKKDGTPMQLVMRVHYGSGYENAYWDGKQMTFGDGESMMYPLVSLGVGGHEISHGFTEQHSDLEYYGQSGGMNEAFSDMAAQAAEYYSTGHNSWQIGPEIMKEDSGWDALRYMDKPSRDGMSIDTADEYRSGLDVHYSSGVYNHLYYLLANMPGWDARKAFDVMVKANMDYWTPYVNFEEGGCGVLNAAIDLGYSVDDVKKSLADVVIHTDSCLLNTHPKG
;
A
#
# COMPACT_ATOMS: atom_id res chain seq x y z
N MET A 1 -65.11 -47.90 -52.78
CA MET A 1 -64.63 -47.31 -51.51
C MET A 1 -63.23 -47.82 -51.25
N HIS A 2 -62.33 -46.90 -50.85
CA HIS A 2 -60.96 -47.09 -50.35
C HIS A 2 -59.87 -47.66 -51.29
N LYS A 3 -59.05 -46.72 -51.79
CA LYS A 3 -57.63 -46.91 -52.13
C LYS A 3 -56.84 -47.16 -50.84
N LEU A 4 -55.87 -48.09 -50.86
CA LEU A 4 -54.72 -48.07 -49.94
C LEU A 4 -53.51 -48.60 -50.70
N TYR A 5 -52.60 -47.67 -51.00
CA TYR A 5 -51.27 -47.92 -51.55
C TYR A 5 -50.36 -48.39 -50.41
N LEU A 6 -49.67 -49.51 -50.59
CA LEU A 6 -48.49 -49.89 -49.80
C LEU A 6 -47.25 -49.44 -50.56
N THR A 7 -46.58 -48.39 -50.08
CA THR A 7 -45.23 -47.99 -50.47
C THR A 7 -44.20 -48.51 -49.46
N PRO A 8 -42.98 -48.87 -49.90
CA PRO A 8 -41.96 -49.44 -49.04
C PRO A 8 -41.28 -48.35 -48.19
N LEU A 9 -41.03 -48.65 -46.92
CA LEU A 9 -40.26 -47.83 -46.01
C LEU A 9 -38.78 -47.94 -46.39
N ALA A 10 -38.22 -46.91 -47.04
CA ALA A 10 -36.78 -46.77 -47.21
C ALA A 10 -36.18 -46.20 -45.93
N ALA A 11 -35.42 -47.01 -45.20
CA ALA A 11 -34.64 -46.56 -44.05
C ALA A 11 -33.43 -45.77 -44.56
N ALA A 12 -33.49 -44.43 -44.45
CA ALA A 12 -32.32 -43.57 -44.63
C ALA A 12 -31.48 -43.60 -43.34
N LEU A 13 -30.30 -44.24 -43.40
CA LEU A 13 -29.27 -44.04 -42.40
C LEU A 13 -28.76 -42.60 -42.51
N VAL A 14 -29.13 -41.75 -41.56
CA VAL A 14 -28.47 -40.46 -41.35
C VAL A 14 -27.16 -40.75 -40.62
N MET A 15 -26.03 -40.69 -41.32
CA MET A 15 -24.72 -40.60 -40.67
C MET A 15 -24.57 -39.18 -40.12
N SER A 16 -24.82 -39.01 -38.82
CA SER A 16 -24.43 -37.82 -38.08
C SER A 16 -22.91 -37.81 -37.96
N ALA A 17 -22.23 -36.97 -38.75
CA ALA A 17 -20.85 -36.63 -38.47
C ALA A 17 -20.82 -35.85 -37.15
N SER A 18 -20.33 -36.49 -36.09
CA SER A 18 -20.04 -35.83 -34.83
C SER A 18 -18.97 -34.76 -35.09
N VAL A 19 -19.37 -33.49 -35.10
CA VAL A 19 -18.43 -32.37 -35.09
C VAL A 19 -17.69 -32.44 -33.76
N GLN A 20 -16.39 -32.74 -33.80
CA GLN A 20 -15.54 -32.75 -32.60
C GLN A 20 -15.25 -31.31 -32.20
N ALA A 21 -15.66 -30.93 -30.99
CA ALA A 21 -15.36 -29.62 -30.40
C ALA A 21 -13.85 -29.40 -30.25
N SER A 22 -13.43 -28.14 -30.17
CA SER A 22 -12.05 -27.79 -29.88
C SER A 22 -11.58 -28.47 -28.58
N GLN A 23 -10.37 -29.01 -28.61
CA GLN A 23 -9.82 -29.74 -27.46
C GLN A 23 -8.64 -28.97 -26.89
N ALA A 24 -8.77 -28.57 -25.62
CA ALA A 24 -7.68 -28.03 -24.83
C ALA A 24 -6.66 -29.13 -24.52
N VAL A 25 -5.42 -28.94 -24.98
CA VAL A 25 -4.30 -29.86 -24.76
C VAL A 25 -3.36 -29.26 -23.73
N ASN A 26 -3.24 -29.91 -22.57
CA ASN A 26 -2.29 -29.52 -21.54
C ASN A 26 -0.87 -30.00 -21.90
N LEU A 27 0.06 -29.06 -22.00
CA LEU A 27 1.41 -29.34 -22.50
C LEU A 27 2.32 -30.03 -21.48
N ASN A 28 1.96 -30.05 -20.19
CA ASN A 28 2.73 -30.76 -19.16
C ASN A 28 2.87 -32.27 -19.43
N GLN A 29 1.98 -32.84 -20.25
CA GLN A 29 1.94 -34.25 -20.60
C GLN A 29 2.28 -34.52 -22.07
N THR A 30 2.69 -33.48 -22.81
CA THR A 30 2.91 -33.55 -24.26
C THR A 30 4.40 -33.44 -24.57
N SER A 31 4.87 -34.22 -25.55
CA SER A 31 6.27 -34.11 -26.02
C SER A 31 6.44 -32.97 -27.02
N LEU A 32 7.64 -32.35 -27.09
CA LEU A 32 7.93 -31.32 -28.09
C LEU A 32 7.70 -31.83 -29.53
N LYS A 33 8.01 -33.10 -29.79
CA LYS A 33 7.77 -33.73 -31.10
C LYS A 33 6.29 -33.78 -31.46
N SER A 34 5.43 -34.13 -30.50
CA SER A 34 3.97 -34.12 -30.69
C SER A 34 3.47 -32.71 -30.97
N LEU A 35 4.01 -31.70 -30.28
CA LEU A 35 3.67 -30.31 -30.50
C LEU A 35 4.07 -29.84 -31.91
N GLN A 36 5.28 -30.18 -32.36
CA GLN A 36 5.80 -29.86 -33.70
C GLN A 36 5.05 -30.55 -34.85
N GLN A 37 4.40 -31.68 -34.57
CA GLN A 37 3.54 -32.37 -35.54
C GLN A 37 2.19 -31.66 -35.73
N GLN A 38 1.71 -30.96 -34.70
CA GLN A 38 0.42 -30.27 -34.71
C GLN A 38 0.55 -28.79 -35.07
N PHE A 39 1.63 -28.14 -34.66
CA PHE A 39 1.83 -26.70 -34.81
C PHE A 39 3.14 -26.39 -35.53
N HIS A 40 3.10 -25.40 -36.41
CA HIS A 40 4.32 -24.78 -36.91
C HIS A 40 4.92 -23.86 -35.84
N LEU A 41 6.12 -24.18 -35.35
CA LEU A 41 6.84 -23.34 -34.39
C LEU A 41 7.68 -22.28 -35.13
N ALA A 42 7.26 -21.02 -35.03
CA ALA A 42 7.98 -19.88 -35.58
C ALA A 42 8.97 -19.33 -34.53
N LEU A 43 10.14 -19.95 -34.43
CA LEU A 43 11.23 -19.52 -33.54
C LEU A 43 12.20 -18.55 -34.23
N PRO A 44 12.89 -17.67 -33.48
CA PRO A 44 13.89 -16.76 -34.03
C PRO A 44 15.01 -17.53 -34.76
N GLY A 45 15.26 -17.15 -36.02
CA GLY A 45 16.28 -17.78 -36.87
C GLY A 45 15.80 -18.99 -37.68
N ALA A 46 14.52 -19.41 -37.53
CA ALA A 46 13.92 -20.37 -38.45
C ALA A 46 13.72 -19.72 -39.83
N LYS A 47 13.97 -20.47 -40.92
CA LYS A 47 13.57 -20.01 -42.27
C LYS A 47 12.04 -19.86 -42.29
N GLN A 48 11.54 -18.69 -42.70
CA GLN A 48 10.10 -18.50 -42.90
C GLN A 48 9.57 -19.57 -43.86
N ALA A 49 8.57 -20.32 -43.42
CA ALA A 49 7.86 -21.25 -44.28
C ALA A 49 7.15 -20.46 -45.40
N SER A 50 7.22 -20.95 -46.64
CA SER A 50 6.59 -20.31 -47.80
C SER A 50 5.06 -20.31 -47.77
N ALA A 51 4.46 -21.07 -46.84
CA ALA A 51 3.03 -21.08 -46.56
C ALA A 51 2.81 -20.80 -45.07
N VAL A 52 1.91 -19.86 -44.76
CA VAL A 52 1.47 -19.61 -43.38
C VAL A 52 0.70 -20.84 -42.92
N SER A 53 1.29 -21.61 -41.99
CA SER A 53 0.58 -22.72 -41.35
C SER A 53 -0.69 -22.19 -40.71
N LYS A 54 -1.81 -22.91 -40.90
CA LYS A 54 -3.08 -22.54 -40.26
C LYS A 54 -2.94 -22.57 -38.75
N ASP A 55 -2.31 -23.60 -38.21
CA ASP A 55 -2.01 -23.72 -36.78
C ASP A 55 -0.51 -23.44 -36.55
N SER A 56 -0.21 -22.42 -35.77
CA SER A 56 1.17 -22.04 -35.47
C SER A 56 1.35 -21.59 -34.03
N LEU A 57 2.57 -21.74 -33.53
CA LEU A 57 3.05 -21.16 -32.29
C LEU A 57 4.06 -20.08 -32.67
N GLN A 58 3.73 -18.84 -32.36
CA GLN A 58 4.56 -17.67 -32.66
C GLN A 58 5.39 -17.32 -31.43
N PHE A 59 6.70 -17.14 -31.61
CA PHE A 59 7.58 -16.69 -30.53
C PHE A 59 7.14 -15.31 -30.00
N LEU A 60 7.02 -15.19 -28.68
CA LEU A 60 6.78 -13.92 -28.00
C LEU A 60 8.04 -13.39 -27.33
N LYS A 61 8.62 -14.18 -26.43
CA LYS A 61 9.79 -13.76 -25.64
C LYS A 61 10.57 -14.95 -25.11
N GLU A 62 11.82 -14.67 -24.75
CA GLU A 62 12.73 -15.60 -24.10
C GLU A 62 13.37 -14.94 -22.88
N HIS A 63 13.59 -15.71 -21.82
CA HIS A 63 14.34 -15.32 -20.64
C HIS A 63 15.15 -16.52 -20.14
N THR A 64 16.42 -16.32 -19.79
CA THR A 64 17.25 -17.37 -19.17
C THR A 64 17.43 -17.06 -17.70
N ASP A 65 17.09 -18.02 -16.83
CA ASP A 65 17.17 -17.86 -15.38
C ASP A 65 18.58 -18.08 -14.82
N ARG A 66 18.72 -17.93 -13.50
CA ARG A 66 19.98 -18.11 -12.78
C ARG A 66 20.47 -19.57 -12.80
N ASN A 67 19.61 -20.53 -13.11
CA ASN A 67 19.95 -21.95 -13.25
C ASN A 67 20.33 -22.32 -14.69
N HIS A 68 20.51 -21.32 -15.57
CA HIS A 68 20.80 -21.49 -16.99
C HIS A 68 19.71 -22.23 -17.77
N VAL A 69 18.45 -22.13 -17.33
CA VAL A 69 17.28 -22.62 -18.06
C VAL A 69 16.68 -21.47 -18.88
N SER A 70 16.58 -21.65 -20.19
CA SER A 70 15.87 -20.74 -21.08
C SER A 70 14.38 -21.08 -21.10
N HIS A 71 13.56 -20.08 -20.77
CA HIS A 71 12.10 -20.13 -20.81
C HIS A 71 11.61 -19.37 -22.05
N ILE A 72 11.05 -20.09 -23.01
CA ILE A 72 10.63 -19.57 -24.31
C ILE A 72 9.11 -19.57 -24.35
N ARG A 73 8.51 -18.39 -24.39
CA ARG A 73 7.06 -18.21 -24.43
C ARG A 73 6.60 -18.05 -25.87
N MET A 74 5.59 -18.81 -26.25
CA MET A 74 4.98 -18.80 -27.57
C MET A 74 3.45 -18.64 -27.47
N GLN A 75 2.88 -17.90 -28.41
CA GLN A 75 1.44 -17.65 -28.53
C GLN A 75 0.87 -18.48 -29.68
N GLN A 76 -0.18 -19.24 -29.42
CA GLN A 76 -0.90 -19.96 -30.46
C GLN A 76 -1.62 -18.98 -31.38
N HIS A 77 -1.53 -19.25 -32.69
CA HIS A 77 -2.31 -18.59 -33.73
C HIS A 77 -3.02 -19.63 -34.58
N TYR A 78 -4.27 -19.31 -34.95
CA TYR A 78 -5.07 -20.06 -35.91
C TYR A 78 -5.48 -19.16 -37.08
N ALA A 79 -5.21 -19.60 -38.31
CA ALA A 79 -5.39 -18.85 -39.55
C ALA A 79 -4.80 -17.41 -39.50
N GLY A 80 -3.68 -17.23 -38.79
CA GLY A 80 -3.00 -15.94 -38.61
C GLY A 80 -3.53 -15.09 -37.44
N PHE A 81 -4.57 -15.51 -36.73
CA PHE A 81 -5.15 -14.79 -35.59
C PHE A 81 -4.77 -15.45 -34.28
N MET A 82 -4.50 -14.66 -33.24
CA MET A 82 -4.16 -15.19 -31.93
C MET A 82 -5.33 -16.00 -31.34
N VAL A 83 -5.03 -17.11 -30.67
CA VAL A 83 -6.00 -17.89 -29.90
C VAL A 83 -5.91 -17.46 -28.44
N HIS A 84 -6.99 -16.85 -27.92
CA HIS A 84 -7.05 -16.42 -26.52
C HIS A 84 -6.81 -17.62 -25.58
N GLY A 85 -5.96 -17.43 -24.57
CA GLY A 85 -5.56 -18.49 -23.63
C GLY A 85 -4.58 -19.53 -24.19
N GLY A 86 -4.35 -19.57 -25.51
CA GLY A 86 -3.46 -20.53 -26.17
C GLY A 86 -1.99 -20.16 -26.06
N TYR A 87 -1.26 -20.76 -25.11
CA TYR A 87 0.17 -20.52 -24.89
C TYR A 87 0.95 -21.82 -24.73
N ALA A 88 2.15 -21.83 -25.31
CA ALA A 88 3.17 -22.83 -25.03
C ALA A 88 4.39 -22.17 -24.42
N ILE A 89 4.86 -22.68 -23.28
CA ILE A 89 6.10 -22.25 -22.65
C ILE A 89 7.05 -23.44 -22.64
N LEU A 90 8.20 -23.28 -23.29
CA LEU A 90 9.22 -24.30 -23.42
C LEU A 90 10.36 -23.99 -22.45
N HIS A 91 10.83 -24.99 -21.74
CA HIS A 91 11.92 -24.91 -20.77
C HIS A 91 13.05 -25.83 -21.21
N SER A 92 14.21 -25.25 -21.51
CA SER A 92 15.35 -26.02 -21.98
C SER A 92 16.67 -25.38 -21.57
N GLY A 93 17.74 -26.18 -21.48
CA GLY A 93 19.11 -25.66 -21.36
C GLY A 93 19.65 -25.04 -22.66
N LYS A 94 18.81 -24.90 -23.70
CA LYS A 94 19.13 -24.26 -24.98
C LYS A 94 18.21 -23.08 -25.22
N THR A 95 18.76 -22.05 -25.85
CA THR A 95 17.99 -20.89 -26.27
C THR A 95 17.05 -21.21 -27.43
N ALA A 96 16.12 -20.31 -27.76
CA ALA A 96 15.15 -20.48 -28.85
C ALA A 96 15.82 -20.83 -30.20
N LYS A 97 16.95 -20.18 -30.51
CA LYS A 97 17.75 -20.48 -31.70
C LYS A 97 18.43 -21.86 -31.62
N GLY A 98 18.86 -22.26 -30.41
CA GLY A 98 19.49 -23.55 -30.15
C GLY A 98 18.53 -24.74 -30.24
N LEU A 99 17.23 -24.54 -29.93
CA LEU A 99 16.20 -25.56 -30.06
C LEU A 99 15.95 -25.98 -31.53
N LEU A 100 16.17 -25.09 -32.49
CA LEU A 100 16.05 -25.43 -33.91
C LEU A 100 17.11 -26.42 -34.39
N ALA A 101 18.24 -26.51 -33.68
CA ALA A 101 19.42 -27.27 -34.08
C ALA A 101 19.65 -28.55 -33.27
N SER A 102 18.82 -28.85 -32.26
CA SER A 102 19.02 -30.01 -31.37
C SER A 102 17.71 -30.60 -30.84
N GLN A 103 17.69 -31.91 -30.60
CA GLN A 103 16.66 -32.57 -29.78
C GLN A 103 17.03 -32.45 -28.30
N ALA A 104 17.05 -31.22 -27.77
CA ALA A 104 17.26 -31.02 -26.35
C ALA A 104 16.06 -31.57 -25.55
N ASP A 105 16.30 -31.99 -24.31
CA ASP A 105 15.21 -32.23 -23.37
C ASP A 105 14.47 -30.91 -23.14
N VAL A 106 13.18 -30.92 -23.44
CA VAL A 106 12.30 -29.75 -23.30
C VAL A 106 11.13 -30.14 -22.42
N ASN A 107 11.06 -29.51 -21.25
CA ASN A 107 9.85 -29.52 -20.44
C ASN A 107 8.92 -28.41 -20.94
N MET A 108 7.61 -28.63 -20.90
CA MET A 108 6.65 -27.66 -21.40
C MET A 108 5.49 -27.49 -20.44
N ASN A 109 4.96 -26.27 -20.39
CA ASN A 109 3.69 -25.98 -19.74
C ASN A 109 2.84 -25.02 -20.59
N GLY A 110 1.57 -24.90 -20.22
CA GLY A 110 0.58 -24.12 -20.94
C GLY A 110 -0.50 -24.99 -21.57
N VAL A 111 -1.41 -24.34 -22.29
CA VAL A 111 -2.55 -24.95 -22.95
C VAL A 111 -2.58 -24.47 -24.39
N VAL A 112 -2.78 -25.40 -25.32
CA VAL A 112 -3.04 -25.10 -26.73
C VAL A 112 -4.34 -25.76 -27.14
N TYR A 113 -5.02 -25.19 -28.12
CA TYR A 113 -6.32 -25.68 -28.60
C TYR A 113 -6.13 -26.39 -29.94
N THR A 114 -6.63 -27.61 -30.05
CA THR A 114 -6.61 -28.39 -31.29
C THR A 114 -8.00 -28.48 -31.89
N ASN A 115 -8.12 -28.99 -33.11
CA ASN A 115 -9.38 -29.15 -33.86
C ASN A 115 -10.12 -27.83 -34.18
N LEU A 116 -9.41 -26.68 -34.14
CA LEU A 116 -10.00 -25.39 -34.50
C LEU A 116 -10.49 -25.37 -35.97
N GLN A 117 -9.82 -26.07 -36.89
CA GLN A 117 -10.23 -26.11 -38.29
C GLN A 117 -11.55 -26.83 -38.55
N SER A 118 -11.87 -27.88 -37.81
CA SER A 118 -13.17 -28.57 -37.95
C SER A 118 -14.32 -27.72 -37.42
N GLU A 119 -14.05 -26.85 -36.45
CA GLU A 119 -15.06 -26.05 -35.79
C GLU A 119 -15.25 -24.65 -36.39
N LEU A 120 -14.16 -23.90 -36.56
CA LEU A 120 -14.18 -22.51 -37.04
C LEU A 120 -14.13 -22.35 -38.55
N GLY A 121 -13.59 -23.34 -39.27
CA GLY A 121 -13.33 -23.19 -40.69
C GLY A 121 -12.31 -22.08 -40.99
N GLN A 122 -12.56 -21.29 -42.04
CA GLN A 122 -11.80 -20.07 -42.34
C GLN A 122 -12.59 -18.85 -41.85
N PRO A 123 -11.90 -17.77 -41.44
CA PRO A 123 -12.59 -16.54 -41.10
C PRO A 123 -13.29 -15.96 -42.33
N ALA A 124 -14.36 -15.21 -42.10
CA ALA A 124 -15.01 -14.46 -43.18
C ALA A 124 -14.04 -13.44 -43.79
N ALA A 125 -14.21 -13.11 -45.08
CA ALA A 125 -13.32 -12.21 -45.79
C ALA A 125 -13.28 -10.79 -45.18
N ASP A 126 -14.38 -10.39 -44.56
CA ASP A 126 -14.55 -9.12 -43.87
C ASP A 126 -14.22 -9.18 -42.38
N PHE A 127 -13.74 -10.31 -41.84
CA PHE A 127 -13.49 -10.48 -40.41
C PHE A 127 -12.58 -9.38 -39.84
N VAL A 128 -11.48 -9.05 -40.52
CA VAL A 128 -10.58 -7.98 -40.04
C VAL A 128 -11.28 -6.62 -40.06
N SER A 129 -11.98 -6.28 -41.15
CA SER A 129 -12.70 -5.01 -41.28
C SER A 129 -13.92 -4.90 -40.35
N GLY A 130 -14.57 -6.02 -40.05
CA GLY A 130 -15.74 -6.11 -39.19
C GLY A 130 -15.45 -5.78 -37.73
N GLY A 131 -14.18 -5.89 -37.30
CA GLY A 131 -13.75 -5.47 -35.97
C GLY A 131 -14.07 -4.01 -35.65
N GLN A 132 -14.04 -3.11 -36.64
CA GLN A 132 -14.39 -1.70 -36.42
C GLN A 132 -15.88 -1.52 -36.07
N ALA A 133 -16.76 -2.33 -36.64
CA ALA A 133 -18.18 -2.30 -36.29
C ALA A 133 -18.40 -2.81 -34.85
N ALA A 134 -17.67 -3.85 -34.44
CA ALA A 134 -17.70 -4.35 -33.07
C ALA A 134 -17.20 -3.31 -32.06
N LEU A 135 -16.10 -2.62 -32.39
CA LEU A 135 -15.55 -1.54 -31.57
C LEU A 135 -16.51 -0.37 -31.44
N HIS A 136 -17.13 0.06 -32.55
CA HIS A 136 -18.15 1.11 -32.53
C HIS A 136 -19.32 0.71 -31.64
N HIS A 137 -19.86 -0.50 -31.82
CA HIS A 137 -20.96 -1.00 -31.00
C HIS A 137 -20.60 -1.06 -29.50
N PHE A 138 -19.38 -1.47 -29.16
CA PHE A 138 -18.91 -1.47 -27.79
C PHE A 138 -18.76 -0.06 -27.21
N ALA A 139 -18.25 0.88 -28.00
CA ALA A 139 -18.07 2.28 -27.60
C ALA A 139 -19.40 3.03 -27.40
N GLU A 140 -20.50 2.59 -28.03
CA GLU A 140 -21.84 3.18 -27.86
C GLU A 140 -22.30 3.20 -26.40
N ALA A 141 -21.90 2.21 -25.59
CA ALA A 141 -22.19 2.16 -24.16
C ALA A 141 -21.54 3.31 -23.34
N TYR A 142 -20.59 4.03 -23.95
CA TYR A 142 -19.82 5.11 -23.33
C TYR A 142 -20.07 6.46 -24.01
N GLN A 143 -21.14 6.59 -24.81
CA GLN A 143 -21.51 7.87 -25.42
C GLN A 143 -21.70 8.96 -24.37
N GLY A 144 -21.18 10.16 -24.68
CA GLY A 144 -21.21 11.31 -23.78
C GLY A 144 -20.11 11.34 -22.71
N LYS A 145 -19.22 10.33 -22.66
CA LYS A 145 -18.00 10.35 -21.85
C LYS A 145 -16.79 10.79 -22.69
N ASP A 146 -15.70 11.19 -22.02
CA ASP A 146 -14.41 11.45 -22.67
C ASP A 146 -13.72 10.13 -23.03
N VAL A 147 -13.87 9.70 -24.29
CA VAL A 147 -13.40 8.40 -24.79
C VAL A 147 -12.23 8.58 -25.76
N SER A 148 -11.14 7.85 -25.51
CA SER A 148 -9.93 7.83 -26.35
C SER A 148 -9.32 6.43 -26.44
N GLU A 149 -8.19 6.29 -27.14
CA GLU A 149 -7.39 5.06 -27.26
C GLU A 149 -8.19 3.79 -27.59
N GLN A 150 -9.13 3.90 -28.53
CA GLN A 150 -9.96 2.76 -28.91
C GLN A 150 -9.12 1.70 -29.63
N GLN A 151 -9.25 0.44 -29.21
CA GLN A 151 -8.51 -0.68 -29.80
C GLN A 151 -9.46 -1.84 -30.14
N VAL A 152 -9.16 -2.51 -31.25
CA VAL A 152 -9.78 -3.78 -31.61
C VAL A 152 -8.74 -4.76 -32.11
N ILE A 153 -8.81 -5.99 -31.59
CA ILE A 153 -7.91 -7.08 -31.97
C ILE A 153 -8.77 -8.29 -32.39
N PRO A 154 -8.78 -8.65 -33.69
CA PRO A 154 -9.40 -9.89 -34.15
C PRO A 154 -8.66 -11.12 -33.59
N MET A 155 -9.42 -12.07 -33.07
CA MET A 155 -8.86 -13.25 -32.41
C MET A 155 -9.79 -14.47 -32.51
N VAL A 156 -9.29 -15.61 -32.05
CA VAL A 156 -10.09 -16.79 -31.72
C VAL A 156 -10.29 -16.84 -30.21
N TYR A 157 -11.52 -17.07 -29.77
CA TYR A 157 -11.87 -17.27 -28.36
C TYR A 157 -12.49 -18.66 -28.18
N VAL A 158 -12.07 -19.40 -27.16
CA VAL A 158 -12.67 -20.69 -26.80
C VAL A 158 -13.43 -20.50 -25.49
N ASP A 159 -14.73 -20.78 -25.50
CA ASP A 159 -15.60 -20.59 -24.34
C ASP A 159 -15.47 -21.71 -23.30
N ASP A 160 -16.16 -21.55 -22.17
CA ASP A 160 -16.17 -22.52 -21.07
C ASP A 160 -16.84 -23.86 -21.45
N GLN A 161 -17.60 -23.89 -22.54
CA GLN A 161 -18.17 -25.10 -23.12
C GLN A 161 -17.26 -25.74 -24.18
N HIS A 162 -16.03 -25.25 -24.30
CA HIS A 162 -15.01 -25.68 -25.26
C HIS A 162 -15.39 -25.45 -26.74
N ASN A 163 -16.30 -24.50 -27.01
CA ASN A 163 -16.59 -24.10 -28.38
C ASN A 163 -15.69 -22.94 -28.79
N ALA A 164 -15.14 -23.04 -29.99
CA ALA A 164 -14.30 -22.01 -30.57
C ALA A 164 -15.14 -21.00 -31.37
N HIS A 165 -14.83 -19.71 -31.18
CA HIS A 165 -15.52 -18.58 -31.80
C HIS A 165 -14.53 -17.64 -32.49
N TRP A 166 -14.93 -17.12 -33.64
CA TRP A 166 -14.33 -15.90 -34.18
C TRP A 166 -14.79 -14.73 -33.29
N ALA A 167 -13.84 -13.95 -32.78
CA ALA A 167 -14.11 -12.93 -31.77
C ALA A 167 -13.26 -11.68 -31.97
N TYR A 168 -13.65 -10.59 -31.31
CA TYR A 168 -12.86 -9.37 -31.21
C TYR A 168 -12.60 -9.04 -29.75
N LYS A 169 -11.35 -8.77 -29.38
CA LYS A 169 -11.05 -8.04 -28.14
C LYS A 169 -11.18 -6.55 -28.44
N VAL A 170 -12.16 -5.90 -27.84
CA VAL A 170 -12.43 -4.46 -27.96
C VAL A 170 -12.12 -3.77 -26.65
N SER A 171 -11.53 -2.58 -26.71
CA SER A 171 -11.30 -1.75 -25.54
C SER A 171 -11.38 -0.26 -25.85
N VAL A 172 -11.82 0.52 -24.89
CA VAL A 172 -11.78 2.00 -24.95
C VAL A 172 -11.15 2.53 -23.67
N PHE A 173 -10.51 3.71 -23.72
CA PHE A 173 -10.09 4.42 -22.52
C PHE A 173 -11.10 5.53 -22.23
N VAL A 174 -11.56 5.61 -20.99
CA VAL A 174 -12.59 6.58 -20.57
C VAL A 174 -12.02 7.41 -19.43
N ARG A 175 -11.91 8.72 -19.66
CA ARG A 175 -11.45 9.67 -18.66
C ARG A 175 -12.60 10.16 -17.79
N HIS A 176 -12.30 10.40 -16.53
CA HIS A 176 -13.19 11.02 -15.57
C HIS A 176 -12.44 12.16 -14.88
N ASP A 177 -13.13 13.25 -14.56
CA ASP A 177 -12.51 14.39 -13.88
C ASP A 177 -12.43 14.19 -12.35
N ASP A 178 -13.28 13.32 -11.79
CA ASP A 178 -13.48 13.14 -10.36
C ASP A 178 -13.00 11.79 -9.80
N LYS A 179 -12.76 10.80 -10.66
CA LYS A 179 -12.36 9.42 -10.28
C LYS A 179 -11.29 8.82 -11.18
N ILE A 180 -10.77 7.65 -10.77
CA ILE A 180 -9.78 6.88 -11.52
C ILE A 180 -10.36 6.57 -12.91
N PRO A 181 -9.60 6.73 -14.00
CA PRO A 181 -10.06 6.38 -15.34
C PRO A 181 -10.44 4.90 -15.44
N GLU A 182 -11.26 4.55 -16.43
CA GLU A 182 -11.58 3.16 -16.76
C GLU A 182 -11.03 2.81 -18.15
N ARG A 183 -10.64 1.56 -18.36
CA ARG A 183 -10.30 0.97 -19.66
C ARG A 183 -11.21 -0.22 -19.90
N PRO A 184 -12.52 0.00 -20.11
CA PRO A 184 -13.45 -1.07 -20.33
C PRO A 184 -13.02 -1.89 -21.53
N THR A 185 -12.98 -3.20 -21.33
CA THR A 185 -12.47 -4.16 -22.30
C THR A 185 -13.39 -5.36 -22.34
N ALA A 186 -13.68 -5.87 -23.53
CA ALA A 186 -14.48 -7.07 -23.70
C ALA A 186 -13.92 -7.96 -24.80
N ILE A 187 -14.17 -9.27 -24.70
CA ILE A 187 -14.07 -10.19 -25.84
C ILE A 187 -15.49 -10.46 -26.31
N VAL A 188 -15.80 -10.07 -27.54
CA VAL A 188 -17.14 -10.15 -28.12
C VAL A 188 -17.19 -11.13 -29.28
N ASP A 189 -18.33 -11.79 -29.44
CA ASP A 189 -18.63 -12.66 -30.59
C ASP A 189 -18.61 -11.85 -31.89
N ALA A 190 -17.91 -12.34 -32.92
CA ALA A 190 -17.71 -11.57 -34.15
C ALA A 190 -18.96 -11.39 -35.01
N LYS A 191 -20.03 -12.15 -34.76
CA LYS A 191 -21.30 -12.07 -35.52
C LYS A 191 -22.35 -11.24 -34.79
N THR A 192 -22.42 -11.39 -33.47
CA THR A 192 -23.48 -10.82 -32.64
C THR A 192 -23.04 -9.63 -31.80
N PHE A 193 -21.72 -9.42 -31.66
CA PHE A 193 -21.07 -8.44 -30.79
C PHE A 193 -21.45 -8.57 -29.31
N LYS A 194 -22.08 -9.68 -28.92
CA LYS A 194 -22.35 -9.98 -27.51
C LYS A 194 -21.04 -10.33 -26.81
N PRO A 195 -20.78 -9.77 -25.62
CA PRO A 195 -19.59 -10.11 -24.86
C PRO A 195 -19.67 -11.55 -24.36
N PHE A 196 -18.60 -12.31 -24.56
CA PHE A 196 -18.33 -13.54 -23.82
C PHE A 196 -17.84 -13.20 -22.41
N VAL A 197 -16.99 -12.18 -22.31
CA VAL A 197 -16.40 -11.67 -21.08
C VAL A 197 -16.14 -10.17 -21.20
N GLN A 198 -16.32 -9.44 -20.11
CA GLN A 198 -16.07 -8.01 -20.03
C GLN A 198 -15.45 -7.65 -18.67
N TRP A 199 -14.45 -6.76 -18.68
CA TRP A 199 -13.74 -6.30 -17.48
C TRP A 199 -13.22 -4.85 -17.67
N ASN A 200 -12.66 -4.27 -16.62
CA ASN A 200 -11.93 -3.00 -16.67
C ASN A 200 -10.42 -3.29 -16.66
N ASP A 201 -9.71 -2.94 -17.72
CA ASP A 201 -8.27 -3.24 -17.94
C ASP A 201 -7.36 -2.06 -17.53
N VAL A 202 -7.84 -1.15 -16.67
CA VAL A 202 -6.97 -0.15 -16.01
C VAL A 202 -6.12 -0.86 -15.00
N LYS A 203 -4.82 -0.87 -15.29
CA LYS A 203 -3.78 -1.34 -14.39
C LYS A 203 -3.20 -0.11 -13.70
N THR A 204 -3.81 0.34 -12.61
CA THR A 204 -3.16 1.30 -11.71
C THR A 204 -2.04 0.57 -10.97
N ILE A 205 -0.93 0.27 -11.67
CA ILE A 205 0.27 -0.26 -11.02
C ILE A 205 1.04 0.96 -10.57
N ARG A 206 0.65 1.47 -9.40
CA ARG A 206 1.54 2.34 -8.63
C ARG A 206 2.70 1.48 -8.16
N THR A 207 3.91 1.89 -8.53
CA THR A 207 5.17 1.22 -8.14
C THR A 207 5.86 2.01 -7.05
N ALA A 208 6.71 1.37 -6.25
CA ALA A 208 7.51 2.10 -5.27
C ALA A 208 8.46 3.08 -5.98
N ALA A 209 8.60 4.28 -5.42
CA ALA A 209 9.53 5.31 -5.88
C ALA A 209 10.16 5.99 -4.67
N LYS A 210 11.26 6.69 -4.90
CA LYS A 210 12.00 7.43 -3.86
C LYS A 210 11.80 8.93 -4.03
N GLY A 211 11.45 9.61 -2.95
CA GLY A 211 11.36 11.06 -2.87
C GLY A 211 12.63 11.66 -2.31
N ARG A 212 13.16 12.68 -2.97
CA ARG A 212 14.19 13.58 -2.47
C ARG A 212 13.56 14.95 -2.24
N GLY A 213 13.87 15.61 -1.13
CA GLY A 213 13.25 16.88 -0.80
C GLY A 213 13.79 17.46 0.49
N PHE A 214 13.23 18.57 0.93
CA PHE A 214 13.66 19.27 2.14
C PHE A 214 12.64 19.09 3.27
N GLY A 215 13.08 19.33 4.50
CA GLY A 215 12.24 19.32 5.70
C GLY A 215 12.76 20.28 6.75
N GLY A 216 12.07 20.34 7.87
CA GLY A 216 12.35 21.24 8.98
C GLY A 216 11.74 22.63 8.81
N ASN A 217 12.20 23.58 9.60
CA ASN A 217 11.70 24.94 9.61
C ASN A 217 12.79 25.95 10.02
N HIS A 218 12.45 27.24 10.07
CA HIS A 218 13.41 28.29 10.41
C HIS A 218 14.03 28.17 11.82
N LYS A 219 13.43 27.45 12.77
CA LYS A 219 13.99 27.24 14.11
C LYS A 219 14.98 26.07 14.14
N ILE A 220 14.60 24.92 13.63
CA ILE A 220 15.45 23.71 13.66
C ILE A 220 16.41 23.59 12.46
N GLY A 221 16.27 24.49 11.48
CA GLY A 221 17.05 24.49 10.25
C GLY A 221 16.45 23.60 9.16
N GLU A 222 16.97 23.78 7.95
CA GLU A 222 16.64 22.97 6.78
C GLU A 222 17.48 21.69 6.79
N TYR A 223 16.85 20.55 6.51
CA TYR A 223 17.53 19.30 6.19
C TYR A 223 16.97 18.68 4.91
N GLU A 224 17.69 17.71 4.36
CA GLU A 224 17.38 17.12 3.06
C GLU A 224 17.17 15.60 3.17
N PHE A 225 16.02 15.11 2.72
CA PHE A 225 15.73 13.70 2.55
C PHE A 225 16.46 13.14 1.34
N GLY A 226 17.18 12.02 1.50
CA GLY A 226 17.95 11.42 0.42
C GLY A 226 19.36 12.00 0.26
N ALA A 227 19.80 12.83 1.20
CA ALA A 227 21.17 13.30 1.32
C ALA A 227 21.61 13.32 2.79
N GLY A 228 22.81 12.82 3.09
CA GLY A 228 23.34 12.86 4.46
C GLY A 228 22.60 11.92 5.42
N SER A 229 22.03 12.47 6.50
CA SER A 229 21.51 11.72 7.66
C SER A 229 20.06 11.25 7.53
N TYR A 230 19.29 11.75 6.57
CA TYR A 230 17.88 11.39 6.38
C TYR A 230 17.70 10.51 5.13
N PRO A 231 16.94 9.39 5.24
CA PRO A 231 16.71 8.51 4.11
C PRO A 231 15.87 9.19 3.02
N TYR A 232 15.81 8.58 1.84
CA TYR A 232 14.82 8.97 0.84
C TYR A 232 13.41 8.70 1.37
N LEU A 233 12.47 9.56 1.00
CA LEU A 233 11.05 9.35 1.29
C LEU A 233 10.51 8.18 0.46
N GLU A 234 9.68 7.34 1.05
CA GLU A 234 9.05 6.22 0.36
C GLU A 234 7.73 6.66 -0.28
N LEU A 235 7.72 6.73 -1.61
CA LEU A 235 6.61 7.18 -2.43
C LEU A 235 6.03 6.05 -3.27
N THR A 236 4.92 6.33 -3.93
CA THR A 236 4.45 5.55 -5.06
C THR A 236 4.39 6.37 -6.34
N ARG A 237 4.60 5.72 -7.49
CA ARG A 237 4.63 6.35 -8.82
C ARG A 237 3.76 5.60 -9.81
N ASP A 238 2.97 6.35 -10.55
CA ASP A 238 2.32 5.91 -11.78
C ASP A 238 3.18 6.40 -12.96
N ALA A 239 3.85 5.45 -13.62
CA ALA A 239 4.79 5.74 -14.68
C ALA A 239 4.12 6.17 -15.99
N ASP A 240 2.87 5.78 -16.23
CA ASP A 240 2.17 6.06 -17.48
C ASP A 240 1.73 7.52 -17.56
N VAL A 241 1.48 8.14 -16.41
CA VAL A 241 1.09 9.56 -16.29
C VAL A 241 2.16 10.43 -15.65
N GLU A 242 3.34 9.86 -15.36
CA GLU A 242 4.48 10.54 -14.71
C GLU A 242 4.10 11.27 -13.41
N MET A 243 3.27 10.61 -12.58
CA MET A 243 2.78 11.15 -11.32
C MET A 243 3.31 10.36 -10.12
N CYS A 244 3.81 11.08 -9.13
CA CYS A 244 4.21 10.54 -7.86
C CYS A 244 3.16 10.92 -6.80
N TYR A 245 3.03 10.07 -5.79
CA TYR A 245 2.08 10.19 -4.71
C TYR A 245 2.84 10.08 -3.38
N MET A 246 2.54 10.98 -2.45
CA MET A 246 3.03 10.94 -1.06
C MET A 246 2.29 9.85 -0.28
N GLU A 247 2.39 8.62 -0.77
CA GLU A 247 1.68 7.46 -0.25
C GLU A 247 2.51 6.20 -0.50
N ASN A 248 2.61 5.37 0.53
CA ASN A 248 3.07 4.00 0.48
C ASN A 248 2.07 3.11 1.25
N THR A 249 2.42 1.84 1.49
CA THR A 249 1.51 0.89 2.15
C THR A 249 1.15 1.33 3.58
N ASP A 250 2.07 1.99 4.27
CA ASP A 250 1.96 2.30 5.69
C ASP A 250 1.48 3.72 5.96
N VAL A 251 1.84 4.68 5.10
CA VAL A 251 1.58 6.10 5.30
C VAL A 251 1.00 6.73 4.04
N LYS A 252 -0.03 7.56 4.21
CA LYS A 252 -0.56 8.45 3.18
C LYS A 252 -0.58 9.88 3.72
N VAL A 253 0.07 10.79 3.01
CA VAL A 253 -0.05 12.23 3.24
C VAL A 253 -1.13 12.81 2.34
N VAL A 254 -2.03 13.58 2.94
CA VAL A 254 -3.10 14.32 2.30
C VAL A 254 -2.77 15.80 2.46
N ASP A 255 -2.60 16.50 1.36
CA ASP A 255 -2.61 17.96 1.36
C ASP A 255 -4.08 18.42 1.44
N MET A 256 -4.40 19.17 2.49
CA MET A 256 -5.74 19.68 2.75
C MET A 256 -6.00 21.02 2.05
N ASP A 257 -5.01 21.64 1.41
CA ASP A 257 -5.14 22.92 0.66
C ASP A 257 -5.88 24.00 1.47
N HIS A 258 -5.47 24.12 2.74
CA HIS A 258 -6.05 25.03 3.74
C HIS A 258 -7.56 24.83 3.99
N GLN A 259 -8.12 23.67 3.62
CA GLN A 259 -9.51 23.29 3.87
C GLN A 259 -9.67 22.50 5.17
N TYR A 260 -10.90 22.48 5.69
CA TYR A 260 -11.28 21.69 6.86
C TYR A 260 -11.80 20.29 6.49
N TYR A 261 -12.04 20.01 5.20
CA TYR A 261 -12.59 18.76 4.69
C TYR A 261 -11.88 18.32 3.41
N SER A 262 -11.65 17.02 3.25
CA SER A 262 -11.03 16.41 2.06
C SER A 262 -11.63 15.04 1.80
N ASN A 263 -11.46 14.54 0.57
CA ASN A 263 -11.75 13.15 0.20
C ASN A 263 -10.59 12.19 0.52
N ASN A 264 -9.55 12.67 1.22
CA ASN A 264 -8.35 11.93 1.61
C ASN A 264 -7.58 11.31 0.43
N LYS A 265 -7.64 11.93 -0.75
CA LYS A 265 -6.73 11.56 -1.84
C LYS A 265 -5.29 11.89 -1.42
N PRO A 266 -4.31 11.02 -1.74
CA PRO A 266 -2.91 11.32 -1.48
C PRO A 266 -2.48 12.59 -2.22
N MET A 267 -1.63 13.41 -1.58
CA MET A 267 -0.92 14.48 -2.26
C MET A 267 -0.17 13.86 -3.44
N ARG A 268 -0.29 14.49 -4.61
CA ARG A 268 0.33 14.02 -5.85
C ARG A 268 1.04 15.16 -6.56
N PHE A 269 2.18 14.87 -7.16
CA PHE A 269 2.96 15.86 -7.90
C PHE A 269 3.56 15.22 -9.15
N SER A 270 3.87 16.06 -10.14
CA SER A 270 4.51 15.60 -11.36
C SER A 270 5.93 15.15 -11.06
N CYS A 271 6.30 13.96 -11.51
CA CYS A 271 7.64 13.44 -11.42
C CYS A 271 8.09 12.94 -12.80
N THR A 272 8.33 13.93 -13.66
CA THR A 272 8.85 13.76 -15.02
C THR A 272 10.36 13.54 -14.99
N GLY A 273 10.85 12.59 -15.77
CA GLY A 273 12.28 12.32 -15.87
C GLY A 273 12.64 10.84 -15.94
N ASP A 274 13.79 10.57 -16.56
CA ASP A 274 14.46 9.30 -16.76
C ASP A 274 15.13 8.74 -15.49
N GLY A 275 14.56 9.08 -14.32
CA GLY A 275 15.04 8.87 -12.96
C GLY A 275 16.11 7.80 -12.84
N ALA A 276 17.38 8.20 -12.88
CA ALA A 276 18.47 7.33 -12.51
C ALA A 276 18.19 6.87 -11.05
N GLN A 277 17.70 5.63 -10.91
CA GLN A 277 17.33 4.95 -9.66
C GLN A 277 15.93 5.23 -9.05
N ASP A 278 14.91 5.57 -9.86
CA ASP A 278 13.52 5.77 -9.36
C ASP A 278 13.40 6.85 -8.26
N THR A 279 14.30 7.85 -8.28
CA THR A 279 14.34 8.95 -7.31
C THR A 279 13.86 10.26 -7.95
N PHE A 280 12.97 10.98 -7.27
CA PHE A 280 12.31 12.19 -7.78
C PHE A 280 12.27 13.30 -6.72
N TRP A 281 12.39 14.56 -7.14
CA TRP A 281 12.19 15.71 -6.26
C TRP A 281 10.70 15.82 -5.88
N THR A 282 10.42 16.00 -4.59
CA THR A 282 9.06 16.20 -4.08
C THR A 282 8.56 17.62 -4.32
N GLY A 283 7.30 17.88 -3.96
CA GLY A 283 6.65 19.17 -4.11
C GLY A 283 6.02 19.41 -5.48
N TYR A 284 5.01 20.27 -5.54
CA TYR A 284 4.26 20.56 -6.77
C TYR A 284 5.12 21.11 -7.91
N LYS A 285 6.27 21.72 -7.58
CA LYS A 285 7.24 22.29 -8.53
C LYS A 285 8.42 21.36 -8.81
N ALA A 286 8.43 20.16 -8.22
CA ALA A 286 9.55 19.22 -8.30
C ALA A 286 10.90 19.84 -7.89
N ASP A 287 10.89 20.67 -6.84
CA ASP A 287 12.05 21.36 -6.28
C ASP A 287 12.38 20.92 -4.84
N GLY A 288 11.65 19.93 -4.33
CA GLY A 288 11.82 19.37 -2.99
C GLY A 288 11.07 20.13 -1.89
N TYR A 289 10.34 21.20 -2.22
CA TYR A 289 9.72 22.11 -1.25
C TYR A 289 8.20 22.05 -1.26
N ASP A 290 7.64 22.36 -0.10
CA ASP A 290 6.22 22.66 0.11
C ASP A 290 6.11 23.70 1.21
N ARG A 291 6.67 24.88 0.96
CA ARG A 291 6.93 25.88 2.00
C ARG A 291 5.63 26.48 2.52
N ASP A 292 5.42 26.40 3.83
CA ASP A 292 4.32 27.08 4.53
C ASP A 292 4.81 27.60 5.88
N ASN A 293 4.38 28.82 6.24
CA ASN A 293 4.62 29.49 7.52
C ASN A 293 6.06 29.33 8.10
N GLY A 294 7.09 29.30 7.25
CA GLY A 294 8.50 29.17 7.65
C GLY A 294 9.03 27.73 7.80
N ALA A 295 8.20 26.71 7.54
CA ALA A 295 8.65 25.35 7.26
C ALA A 295 9.07 25.18 5.80
N TYR A 296 9.94 24.20 5.56
CA TYR A 296 10.48 23.90 4.24
C TYR A 296 9.58 22.94 3.45
N SER A 297 9.03 21.90 4.08
CA SER A 297 7.99 21.05 3.52
C SER A 297 7.28 20.22 4.61
N PRO A 298 6.15 20.71 5.17
CA PRO A 298 5.35 19.96 6.13
C PRO A 298 4.88 18.61 5.59
N THR A 299 4.60 18.49 4.29
CA THR A 299 4.18 17.24 3.67
C THR A 299 5.29 16.18 3.62
N ASN A 300 6.55 16.58 3.37
CA ASN A 300 7.70 15.68 3.47
C ASN A 300 7.92 15.22 4.92
N ASP A 301 7.88 16.15 5.87
CA ASP A 301 8.07 15.84 7.29
C ASP A 301 6.98 14.92 7.83
N ALA A 302 5.73 15.08 7.38
CA ALA A 302 4.62 14.21 7.79
C ALA A 302 4.80 12.78 7.29
N LEU A 303 5.26 12.61 6.04
CA LEU A 303 5.54 11.29 5.48
C LEU A 303 6.65 10.59 6.27
N TYR A 304 7.71 11.33 6.62
CA TYR A 304 8.82 10.81 7.41
C TYR A 304 8.42 10.50 8.86
N ALA A 305 7.65 11.36 9.51
CA ALA A 305 7.14 11.12 10.86
C ALA A 305 6.28 9.84 10.92
N GLY A 306 5.39 9.66 9.94
CA GLY A 306 4.61 8.42 9.79
C GLY A 306 5.48 7.18 9.56
N TYR A 307 6.57 7.30 8.79
CA TYR A 307 7.53 6.20 8.59
C TYR A 307 8.23 5.84 9.90
N VAL A 308 8.75 6.84 10.61
CA VAL A 308 9.54 6.65 11.85
C VAL A 308 8.70 5.97 12.93
N ILE A 309 7.50 6.47 13.20
CA ILE A 309 6.66 5.95 14.28
C ILE A 309 6.14 4.54 13.97
N LYS A 310 5.80 4.26 12.70
CA LYS A 310 5.44 2.92 12.23
C LYS A 310 6.56 1.93 12.50
N HIS A 311 7.78 2.28 12.09
CA HIS A 311 8.94 1.41 12.26
C HIS A 311 9.36 1.30 13.73
N MET A 312 9.25 2.36 14.53
CA MET A 312 9.53 2.29 15.96
C MET A 312 8.64 1.26 16.66
N TYR A 313 7.31 1.31 16.47
CA TYR A 313 6.40 0.34 17.08
C TYR A 313 6.66 -1.09 16.57
N HIS A 314 6.87 -1.23 15.26
CA HIS A 314 7.11 -2.54 14.66
C HIS A 314 8.45 -3.15 15.09
N ASP A 315 9.53 -2.38 15.05
CA ASP A 315 10.89 -2.89 15.27
C ASP A 315 11.20 -3.08 16.75
N TRP A 316 10.63 -2.27 17.65
CA TRP A 316 10.84 -2.42 19.09
C TRP A 316 9.89 -3.42 19.73
N TYR A 317 8.64 -3.49 19.27
CA TYR A 317 7.58 -4.24 19.96
C TYR A 317 6.93 -5.34 19.13
N GLY A 318 7.23 -5.42 17.83
CA GLY A 318 6.61 -6.40 16.93
C GLY A 318 5.11 -6.16 16.73
N VAL A 319 4.65 -4.92 16.90
CA VAL A 319 3.24 -4.53 16.75
C VAL A 319 3.09 -3.41 15.73
N GLU A 320 1.91 -3.35 15.14
CA GLU A 320 1.55 -2.24 14.25
C GLU A 320 1.16 -1.01 15.08
N ALA A 321 1.59 0.18 14.65
CA ALA A 321 1.20 1.43 15.31
C ALA A 321 -0.34 1.61 15.36
N LEU A 322 -1.03 1.23 14.27
CA LEU A 322 -2.49 1.17 14.20
C LEU A 322 -2.94 -0.10 13.47
N VAL A 323 -4.04 -0.70 13.93
CA VAL A 323 -4.70 -1.86 13.34
C VAL A 323 -6.17 -1.58 13.04
N LYS A 324 -6.68 -2.22 11.99
CA LYS A 324 -8.13 -2.27 11.71
C LYS A 324 -8.80 -3.28 12.64
N LYS A 325 -10.13 -3.25 12.67
CA LYS A 325 -10.95 -4.19 13.46
C LYS A 325 -10.73 -5.67 13.12
N ASP A 326 -10.21 -5.97 11.94
CA ASP A 326 -9.88 -7.34 11.51
C ASP A 326 -8.45 -7.76 11.89
N GLY A 327 -7.71 -6.91 12.61
CA GLY A 327 -6.33 -7.15 13.04
C GLY A 327 -5.28 -6.86 11.96
N THR A 328 -5.67 -6.42 10.76
CA THR A 328 -4.71 -6.03 9.72
C THR A 328 -4.16 -4.62 9.95
N PRO A 329 -2.94 -4.29 9.49
CA PRO A 329 -2.37 -2.95 9.64
C PRO A 329 -3.30 -1.87 9.07
N MET A 330 -3.47 -0.78 9.81
CA MET A 330 -4.15 0.43 9.36
C MET A 330 -3.11 1.41 8.79
N GLN A 331 -3.37 1.92 7.59
CA GLN A 331 -2.52 2.94 6.98
C GLN A 331 -2.67 4.27 7.76
N LEU A 332 -1.55 4.88 8.12
CA LEU A 332 -1.47 6.19 8.77
C LEU A 332 -1.85 7.28 7.76
N VAL A 333 -2.96 7.98 8.00
CA VAL A 333 -3.40 9.10 7.16
C VAL A 333 -3.00 10.41 7.83
N MET A 334 -2.02 11.09 7.24
CA MET A 334 -1.46 12.37 7.71
C MET A 334 -2.11 13.51 6.92
N ARG A 335 -3.02 14.26 7.53
CA ARG A 335 -3.66 15.44 6.90
C ARG A 335 -2.86 16.69 7.24
N VAL A 336 -2.22 17.29 6.24
CA VAL A 336 -1.32 18.46 6.39
C VAL A 336 -1.95 19.67 5.69
N HIS A 337 -1.52 20.88 6.03
CA HIS A 337 -2.12 22.14 5.55
C HIS A 337 -3.60 22.29 5.94
N TYR A 338 -3.94 21.82 7.15
CA TYR A 338 -5.32 21.82 7.62
C TYR A 338 -5.80 23.20 8.05
N GLY A 339 -6.90 23.66 7.46
CA GLY A 339 -7.49 24.96 7.80
C GLY A 339 -6.57 26.14 7.45
N SER A 340 -6.84 27.32 8.02
CA SER A 340 -6.03 28.52 7.78
C SER A 340 -5.57 29.10 9.11
N GLY A 341 -4.26 29.20 9.33
CA GLY A 341 -3.69 29.67 10.58
C GLY A 341 -4.06 28.79 11.78
N TYR A 342 -4.30 27.49 11.55
CA TYR A 342 -4.76 26.57 12.58
C TYR A 342 -3.59 26.17 13.48
N GLU A 343 -3.56 26.66 14.72
CA GLU A 343 -2.49 26.38 15.69
C GLU A 343 -2.80 25.14 16.55
N ASN A 344 -3.13 24.02 15.90
CA ASN A 344 -3.38 22.77 16.60
C ASN A 344 -3.13 21.54 15.70
N ALA A 345 -2.89 20.40 16.35
CA ALA A 345 -2.85 19.07 15.76
C ALA A 345 -3.81 18.15 16.52
N TYR A 346 -4.33 17.11 15.86
CA TYR A 346 -5.21 16.15 16.53
C TYR A 346 -5.36 14.81 15.80
N TRP A 347 -5.63 13.78 16.59
CA TRP A 347 -6.23 12.50 16.21
C TRP A 347 -7.77 12.55 16.27
N ASP A 348 -8.45 11.97 15.27
CA ASP A 348 -9.94 11.99 15.18
C ASP A 348 -10.61 10.59 15.24
N GLY A 349 -9.86 9.57 15.65
CA GLY A 349 -10.30 8.16 15.66
C GLY A 349 -9.95 7.37 14.39
N LYS A 350 -9.42 8.01 13.34
CA LYS A 350 -8.97 7.30 12.12
C LYS A 350 -7.80 7.94 11.38
N GLN A 351 -7.44 9.17 11.68
CA GLN A 351 -6.41 9.93 10.96
C GLN A 351 -5.85 11.07 11.83
N MET A 352 -4.66 11.52 11.48
CA MET A 352 -3.95 12.60 12.15
C MET A 352 -4.06 13.87 11.31
N THR A 353 -4.08 15.02 11.98
CA THR A 353 -4.35 16.31 11.34
C THR A 353 -3.44 17.37 11.91
N PHE A 354 -2.80 18.14 11.03
CA PHE A 354 -1.80 19.12 11.39
C PHE A 354 -2.12 20.44 10.70
N GLY A 355 -2.32 21.49 11.49
CA GLY A 355 -2.43 22.85 10.99
C GLY A 355 -1.07 23.47 10.69
N ASP A 356 -1.09 24.57 9.94
CA ASP A 356 0.14 25.28 9.54
C ASP A 356 0.67 26.25 10.61
N GLY A 357 0.00 26.37 11.75
CA GLY A 357 0.32 27.38 12.74
C GLY A 357 0.08 28.80 12.23
N GLU A 358 0.31 29.81 13.07
CA GLU A 358 0.25 31.21 12.66
C GLU A 358 1.32 32.03 13.39
N SER A 359 0.96 32.63 14.53
CA SER A 359 1.82 33.59 15.22
C SER A 359 2.67 32.94 16.32
N MET A 360 2.18 31.86 16.91
CA MET A 360 2.86 31.13 17.98
C MET A 360 3.69 29.97 17.45
N MET A 361 3.20 29.33 16.39
CA MET A 361 3.74 28.06 15.89
C MET A 361 4.08 28.09 14.41
N TYR A 362 5.09 27.32 14.04
CA TYR A 362 5.29 26.77 12.69
C TYR A 362 4.21 25.71 12.39
N PRO A 363 4.14 25.18 11.15
CA PRO A 363 3.32 24.01 10.88
C PRO A 363 3.59 22.90 11.88
N LEU A 364 2.52 22.33 12.45
CA LEU A 364 2.59 21.40 13.58
C LEU A 364 2.98 19.98 13.12
N VAL A 365 3.92 19.89 12.19
CA VAL A 365 4.45 18.64 11.67
C VAL A 365 5.90 18.51 12.13
N SER A 366 6.12 17.56 13.03
CA SER A 366 7.44 17.14 13.48
C SER A 366 7.41 15.65 13.81
N LEU A 367 8.59 15.06 14.08
CA LEU A 367 8.65 13.70 14.60
C LEU A 367 7.91 13.59 15.95
N GLY A 368 8.09 14.56 16.84
CA GLY A 368 7.45 14.58 18.15
C GLY A 368 5.93 14.67 18.05
N VAL A 369 5.39 15.68 17.34
CA VAL A 369 3.94 15.86 17.19
C VAL A 369 3.32 14.71 16.40
N GLY A 370 3.96 14.25 15.32
CA GLY A 370 3.49 13.08 14.58
C GLY A 370 3.44 11.81 15.44
N GLY A 371 4.46 11.58 16.26
CA GLY A 371 4.50 10.46 17.19
C GLY A 371 3.44 10.54 18.30
N HIS A 372 3.18 11.75 18.80
CA HIS A 372 2.13 12.04 19.78
C HIS A 372 0.74 11.71 19.20
N GLU A 373 0.37 12.30 18.06
CA GLU A 373 -0.97 12.10 17.49
C GLU A 373 -1.26 10.65 17.11
N ILE A 374 -0.26 9.93 16.58
CA ILE A 374 -0.42 8.52 16.22
C ILE A 374 -0.59 7.64 17.47
N SER A 375 0.03 8.02 18.58
CA SER A 375 -0.01 7.23 19.81
C SER A 375 -1.29 7.40 20.62
N HIS A 376 -2.10 8.44 20.33
CA HIS A 376 -3.50 8.45 20.75
C HIS A 376 -4.27 7.28 20.13
N GLY A 377 -4.10 7.04 18.83
CA GLY A 377 -4.72 5.90 18.16
C GLY A 377 -4.18 4.55 18.65
N PHE A 378 -2.90 4.46 19.00
CA PHE A 378 -2.35 3.27 19.66
C PHE A 378 -3.05 3.03 21.01
N THR A 379 -3.20 4.06 21.83
CA THR A 379 -3.89 3.96 23.12
C THR A 379 -5.36 3.57 22.95
N GLU A 380 -6.08 4.17 22.02
CA GLU A 380 -7.49 3.85 21.68
C GLU A 380 -7.67 2.36 21.32
N GLN A 381 -6.67 1.73 20.69
CA GLN A 381 -6.73 0.34 20.26
C GLN A 381 -6.26 -0.68 21.30
N HIS A 382 -5.74 -0.21 22.44
CA HIS A 382 -5.19 -1.04 23.51
C HIS A 382 -5.90 -0.79 24.84
N SER A 383 -5.34 0.03 25.73
CA SER A 383 -5.95 0.32 27.04
C SER A 383 -7.22 1.16 26.96
N ASP A 384 -7.42 1.88 25.85
CA ASP A 384 -8.55 2.77 25.60
C ASP A 384 -8.73 3.78 26.75
N LEU A 385 -7.61 4.35 27.24
CA LEU A 385 -7.61 5.38 28.28
C LEU A 385 -8.55 6.53 27.89
N GLU A 386 -9.62 6.69 28.65
CA GLU A 386 -10.64 7.69 28.37
C GLU A 386 -10.07 9.09 28.57
N TYR A 387 -10.37 9.99 27.63
CA TYR A 387 -9.73 11.29 27.48
C TYR A 387 -10.27 12.36 28.45
N TYR A 388 -10.38 12.00 29.73
CA TYR A 388 -10.75 12.90 30.82
C TYR A 388 -10.12 12.43 32.13
N GLY A 389 -10.03 13.33 33.11
CA GLY A 389 -9.58 12.95 34.45
C GLY A 389 -8.11 12.54 34.50
N GLN A 390 -7.79 11.51 35.28
CA GLN A 390 -6.43 10.98 35.40
C GLN A 390 -6.07 10.05 34.23
N SER A 391 -7.01 9.23 33.74
CA SER A 391 -6.82 8.40 32.55
C SER A 391 -6.50 9.27 31.33
N GLY A 392 -7.17 10.41 31.18
CA GLY A 392 -6.88 11.36 30.10
C GLY A 392 -5.49 11.99 30.22
N GLY A 393 -5.06 12.33 31.45
CA GLY A 393 -3.68 12.77 31.68
C GLY A 393 -2.65 11.69 31.35
N MET A 394 -2.92 10.43 31.67
CA MET A 394 -2.08 9.31 31.26
C MET A 394 -2.08 9.08 29.74
N ASN A 395 -3.22 9.32 29.07
CA ASN A 395 -3.34 9.23 27.61
C ASN A 395 -2.44 10.27 26.94
N GLU A 396 -2.56 11.54 27.33
CA GLU A 396 -1.67 12.63 26.89
C GLU A 396 -0.20 12.33 27.18
N ALA A 397 0.11 11.86 28.39
CA ALA A 397 1.48 11.57 28.78
C ALA A 397 2.06 10.42 27.95
N PHE A 398 1.30 9.36 27.68
CA PHE A 398 1.77 8.26 26.83
C PHE A 398 2.10 8.75 25.41
N SER A 399 1.29 9.64 24.84
CA SER A 399 1.56 10.27 23.55
C SER A 399 2.83 11.14 23.59
N ASP A 400 3.05 11.90 24.66
CA ASP A 400 4.30 12.65 24.89
C ASP A 400 5.53 11.73 25.04
N MET A 401 5.41 10.60 25.73
CA MET A 401 6.46 9.59 25.82
C MET A 401 6.81 9.02 24.44
N ALA A 402 5.79 8.76 23.62
CA ALA A 402 5.97 8.24 22.27
C ALA A 402 6.66 9.26 21.35
N ALA A 403 6.39 10.55 21.54
CA ALA A 403 7.13 11.62 20.87
C ALA A 403 8.63 11.54 21.15
N GLN A 404 9.02 11.40 22.43
CA GLN A 404 10.42 11.24 22.82
C GLN A 404 11.03 9.93 22.31
N ALA A 405 10.27 8.84 22.35
CA ALA A 405 10.69 7.55 21.83
C ALA A 405 10.96 7.61 20.31
N ALA A 406 10.13 8.33 19.56
CA ALA A 406 10.31 8.53 18.11
C ALA A 406 11.54 9.39 17.79
N GLU A 407 11.78 10.46 18.55
CA GLU A 407 13.03 11.25 18.45
C GLU A 407 14.26 10.36 18.71
N TYR A 408 14.21 9.59 19.80
CA TYR A 408 15.29 8.69 20.22
C TYR A 408 15.53 7.57 19.20
N TYR A 409 14.46 6.98 18.65
CA TYR A 409 14.53 5.97 17.59
C TYR A 409 15.22 6.50 16.34
N SER A 410 14.83 7.70 15.91
CA SER A 410 15.31 8.32 14.66
C SER A 410 16.74 8.84 14.78
N THR A 411 17.11 9.43 15.93
CA THR A 411 18.35 10.22 16.06
C THR A 411 19.30 9.76 17.16
N GLY A 412 18.89 8.79 17.99
CA GLY A 412 19.59 8.36 19.19
C GLY A 412 19.54 9.36 20.35
N HIS A 413 18.80 10.46 20.20
CA HIS A 413 18.66 11.53 21.18
C HIS A 413 17.20 12.01 21.22
N ASN A 414 16.79 12.59 22.34
CA ASN A 414 15.47 13.21 22.50
C ASN A 414 15.58 14.44 23.40
N SER A 415 14.64 15.37 23.28
CA SER A 415 14.75 16.71 23.89
C SER A 415 14.24 16.79 25.34
N TRP A 416 13.42 15.84 25.78
CA TRP A 416 12.60 15.91 27.00
C TRP A 416 11.63 17.10 27.02
N GLN A 417 11.36 17.69 25.86
CA GLN A 417 10.43 18.77 25.64
C GLN A 417 9.44 18.36 24.57
N ILE A 418 8.24 18.93 24.61
CA ILE A 418 7.20 18.68 23.60
C ILE A 418 7.02 19.93 22.76
N GLY A 419 7.10 19.78 21.45
CA GLY A 419 6.99 20.85 20.47
C GLY A 419 8.04 21.97 20.52
N PRO A 420 9.24 21.86 21.13
CA PRO A 420 10.23 22.94 21.01
C PRO A 420 10.53 23.28 19.54
N GLU A 421 10.50 22.30 18.66
CA GLU A 421 10.79 22.41 17.23
C GLU A 421 9.72 23.16 16.43
N ILE A 422 8.49 23.27 16.93
CA ILE A 422 7.40 24.00 16.24
C ILE A 422 7.07 25.35 16.88
N MET A 423 7.55 25.65 18.09
CA MET A 423 7.31 26.95 18.73
C MET A 423 8.20 28.04 18.12
N LYS A 424 7.61 29.15 17.67
CA LYS A 424 8.38 30.30 17.14
C LYS A 424 9.17 30.99 18.25
N GLU A 425 10.40 31.42 17.96
CA GLU A 425 11.27 32.08 18.95
C GLU A 425 10.68 33.39 19.49
N ASP A 426 9.91 34.11 18.67
CA ASP A 426 9.24 35.37 19.03
C ASP A 426 7.88 35.17 19.73
N SER A 427 7.43 33.92 19.90
CA SER A 427 6.19 33.59 20.63
C SER A 427 6.32 33.84 22.14
N GLY A 428 7.55 33.89 22.67
CA GLY A 428 7.83 33.95 24.10
C GLY A 428 7.79 32.58 24.82
N TRP A 429 7.65 31.48 24.07
CA TRP A 429 7.64 30.11 24.58
C TRP A 429 8.71 29.26 23.90
N ASP A 430 9.53 28.56 24.69
CA ASP A 430 10.59 27.70 24.15
C ASP A 430 10.04 26.35 23.65
N ALA A 431 9.05 25.79 24.35
CA ALA A 431 8.38 24.52 24.10
C ALA A 431 6.93 24.56 24.63
N LEU A 432 6.09 23.62 24.20
CA LEU A 432 4.72 23.45 24.73
C LEU A 432 4.71 22.87 26.13
N ARG A 433 5.50 21.81 26.35
CA ARG A 433 5.60 21.10 27.64
C ARG A 433 7.03 20.68 27.92
N TYR A 434 7.32 20.43 29.19
CA TYR A 434 8.63 20.03 29.70
C TYR A 434 8.47 18.74 30.51
N MET A 435 9.12 17.65 30.13
CA MET A 435 8.98 16.38 30.84
C MET A 435 9.91 16.30 32.07
N ASP A 436 11.01 17.07 32.07
CA ASP A 436 11.94 17.14 33.21
C ASP A 436 11.34 17.87 34.42
N LYS A 437 10.51 18.87 34.15
CA LYS A 437 9.76 19.63 35.16
C LYS A 437 8.51 20.24 34.52
N PRO A 438 7.38 19.52 34.48
CA PRO A 438 6.13 19.96 33.86
C PRO A 438 5.70 21.38 34.21
N SER A 439 5.77 21.76 35.49
CA SER A 439 5.36 23.07 36.00
C SER A 439 6.11 24.27 35.40
N ARG A 440 7.18 24.04 34.61
CA ARG A 440 7.87 25.08 33.83
C ARG A 440 6.99 25.76 32.78
N ASP A 441 5.93 25.11 32.31
CA ASP A 441 4.95 25.75 31.42
C ASP A 441 3.96 26.67 32.18
N GLY A 442 4.02 26.67 33.51
CA GLY A 442 3.19 27.50 34.40
C GLY A 442 1.82 26.92 34.73
N MET A 443 1.44 25.77 34.17
CA MET A 443 0.09 25.19 34.28
C MET A 443 0.08 23.70 34.65
N SER A 444 1.02 22.92 34.13
CA SER A 444 1.17 21.48 34.39
C SER A 444 1.60 21.19 35.82
N ILE A 445 1.25 20.00 36.29
CA ILE A 445 1.59 19.51 37.64
C ILE A 445 2.77 18.55 37.60
N ASP A 446 3.64 18.59 38.61
CA ASP A 446 4.85 17.77 38.68
C ASP A 446 4.58 16.44 39.40
N THR A 447 3.61 16.40 40.31
CA THR A 447 3.28 15.24 41.16
C THR A 447 1.77 14.97 41.27
N ALA A 448 1.42 13.71 41.59
CA ALA A 448 0.03 13.25 41.59
C ALA A 448 -0.86 13.92 42.66
N ASP A 449 -0.29 14.36 43.78
CA ASP A 449 -1.01 15.05 44.88
C ASP A 449 -1.44 16.48 44.54
N GLU A 450 -0.91 17.07 43.48
CA GLU A 450 -1.34 18.36 42.92
C GLU A 450 -2.59 18.24 42.04
N TYR A 451 -3.02 17.01 41.71
CA TYR A 451 -4.16 16.76 40.85
C TYR A 451 -5.46 17.28 41.47
N ARG A 452 -6.27 17.92 40.63
CA ARG A 452 -7.63 18.36 40.97
C ARG A 452 -8.61 17.95 39.87
N SER A 453 -9.81 17.53 40.26
CA SER A 453 -10.87 17.22 39.29
C SER A 453 -11.16 18.41 38.40
N GLY A 454 -11.26 18.16 37.09
CA GLY A 454 -11.43 19.19 36.06
C GLY A 454 -10.13 19.88 35.60
N LEU A 455 -8.96 19.44 36.08
CA LEU A 455 -7.68 19.82 35.46
C LEU A 455 -7.62 19.27 34.03
N ASP A 456 -7.21 20.12 33.09
CA ASP A 456 -7.04 19.76 31.69
C ASP A 456 -5.99 18.63 31.54
N VAL A 457 -6.24 17.71 30.61
CA VAL A 457 -5.41 16.53 30.41
C VAL A 457 -3.99 16.87 29.95
N HIS A 458 -3.81 17.97 29.21
CA HIS A 458 -2.48 18.44 28.79
C HIS A 458 -1.63 18.94 29.97
N TYR A 459 -2.27 19.25 31.11
CA TYR A 459 -1.60 19.70 32.33
C TYR A 459 -1.45 18.58 33.36
N SER A 460 -2.46 17.70 33.45
CA SER A 460 -2.39 16.52 34.33
C SER A 460 -1.44 15.44 33.80
N SER A 461 -1.12 15.46 32.50
CA SER A 461 -0.08 14.62 31.89
C SER A 461 1.30 14.80 32.50
N GLY A 462 1.57 15.96 33.11
CA GLY A 462 2.82 16.27 33.78
C GLY A 462 3.28 15.18 34.75
N VAL A 463 2.36 14.56 35.49
CA VAL A 463 2.66 13.47 36.45
C VAL A 463 3.37 12.30 35.75
N TYR A 464 2.82 11.81 34.65
CA TYR A 464 3.36 10.65 33.92
C TYR A 464 4.51 11.05 32.98
N ASN A 465 4.52 12.29 32.48
CA ASN A 465 5.66 12.85 31.76
C ASN A 465 6.92 12.89 32.63
N HIS A 466 6.77 13.39 33.86
CA HIS A 466 7.85 13.47 34.84
C HIS A 466 8.29 12.08 35.31
N LEU A 467 7.34 11.16 35.54
CA LEU A 467 7.63 9.75 35.82
C LEU A 467 8.53 9.12 34.75
N TYR A 468 8.16 9.30 33.48
CA TYR A 468 8.90 8.73 32.36
C TYR A 468 10.30 9.34 32.24
N TYR A 469 10.43 10.67 32.37
CA TYR A 469 11.73 11.34 32.42
C TYR A 469 12.62 10.77 33.53
N LEU A 470 12.10 10.66 34.76
CA LEU A 470 12.85 10.16 35.91
C LEU A 470 13.32 8.72 35.68
N LEU A 471 12.43 7.84 35.19
CA LEU A 471 12.75 6.45 34.91
C LEU A 471 13.81 6.33 33.80
N ALA A 472 13.63 7.03 32.69
CA ALA A 472 14.56 6.98 31.55
C ALA A 472 15.96 7.50 31.87
N ASN A 473 16.10 8.36 32.89
CA ASN A 473 17.38 8.93 33.32
C ASN A 473 18.02 8.19 34.51
N MET A 474 17.44 7.07 34.97
CA MET A 474 18.08 6.24 35.98
C MET A 474 19.29 5.47 35.42
N PRO A 475 20.29 5.11 36.24
CA PRO A 475 21.42 4.29 35.79
C PRO A 475 20.97 2.98 35.15
N GLY A 476 21.35 2.74 33.89
CA GLY A 476 20.97 1.53 33.15
C GLY A 476 19.57 1.59 32.51
N TRP A 477 18.99 2.79 32.45
CA TRP A 477 17.79 3.12 31.68
C TRP A 477 18.12 4.15 30.59
N ASP A 478 17.25 4.19 29.60
CA ASP A 478 17.22 5.17 28.51
C ASP A 478 15.75 5.37 28.09
N ALA A 479 15.50 6.28 27.14
CA ALA A 479 14.16 6.57 26.64
C ALA A 479 13.46 5.30 26.13
N ARG A 480 14.15 4.48 25.35
CA ARG A 480 13.59 3.22 24.83
C ARG A 480 13.16 2.29 25.97
N LYS A 481 14.05 1.98 26.90
CA LYS A 481 13.79 1.02 27.97
C LYS A 481 12.66 1.47 28.90
N ALA A 482 12.58 2.77 29.19
CA ALA A 482 11.44 3.31 29.92
C ALA A 482 10.15 3.17 29.10
N PHE A 483 10.21 3.36 27.78
CA PHE A 483 9.04 3.29 26.91
C PHE A 483 8.56 1.85 26.75
N ASP A 484 9.45 0.85 26.76
CA ASP A 484 9.08 -0.57 26.76
C ASP A 484 8.06 -0.88 27.88
N VAL A 485 8.31 -0.36 29.09
CA VAL A 485 7.44 -0.59 30.25
C VAL A 485 6.09 0.11 30.08
N MET A 486 6.09 1.34 29.55
CA MET A 486 4.87 2.12 29.33
C MET A 486 4.01 1.51 28.22
N VAL A 487 4.63 1.05 27.13
CA VAL A 487 3.93 0.36 26.02
C VAL A 487 3.32 -0.94 26.52
N LYS A 488 4.08 -1.74 27.26
CA LYS A 488 3.54 -2.98 27.83
C LYS A 488 2.42 -2.73 28.85
N ALA A 489 2.53 -1.67 29.66
CA ALA A 489 1.45 -1.28 30.56
C ALA A 489 0.18 -0.87 29.79
N ASN A 490 0.32 -0.08 28.72
CA ASN A 490 -0.78 0.31 27.84
C ASN A 490 -1.44 -0.91 27.15
N MET A 491 -0.65 -1.86 26.66
CA MET A 491 -1.16 -3.04 25.97
C MET A 491 -1.85 -4.05 26.90
N ASP A 492 -1.27 -4.30 28.07
CA ASP A 492 -1.61 -5.51 28.85
C ASP A 492 -2.25 -5.22 30.23
N TYR A 493 -2.16 -3.99 30.74
CA TYR A 493 -2.48 -3.71 32.15
C TYR A 493 -3.44 -2.54 32.37
N TRP A 494 -3.29 -1.44 31.66
CA TRP A 494 -4.15 -0.28 31.82
C TRP A 494 -5.56 -0.55 31.32
N THR A 495 -6.53 0.13 31.93
CA THR A 495 -7.94 0.03 31.57
C THR A 495 -8.49 1.44 31.32
N PRO A 496 -9.65 1.58 30.64
CA PRO A 496 -10.13 2.89 30.21
C PRO A 496 -10.25 3.95 31.30
N TYR A 497 -10.56 3.53 32.53
CA TYR A 497 -10.84 4.41 33.66
C TYR A 497 -9.76 4.38 34.75
N VAL A 498 -8.59 3.81 34.43
CA VAL A 498 -7.49 3.63 35.38
C VAL A 498 -7.05 4.98 35.96
N ASN A 499 -6.84 5.02 37.27
CA ASN A 499 -6.28 6.20 37.93
C ASN A 499 -4.74 6.12 37.98
N PHE A 500 -4.07 7.18 38.44
CA PHE A 500 -2.60 7.24 38.47
C PHE A 500 -1.95 6.13 39.31
N GLU A 501 -2.55 5.73 40.43
CA GLU A 501 -2.04 4.64 41.29
C GLU A 501 -2.19 3.27 40.64
N GLU A 502 -3.38 2.97 40.12
CA GLU A 502 -3.65 1.73 39.38
C GLU A 502 -2.78 1.64 38.12
N GLY A 503 -2.56 2.77 37.44
CA GLY A 503 -1.65 2.88 36.31
C GLY A 503 -0.22 2.54 36.69
N GLY A 504 0.23 3.02 37.86
CA GLY A 504 1.54 2.72 38.41
C GLY A 504 1.71 1.23 38.74
N CYS A 505 0.65 0.57 39.23
CA CYS A 505 0.64 -0.89 39.38
C CYS A 505 0.84 -1.62 38.05
N GLY A 506 0.22 -1.13 36.96
CA GLY A 506 0.43 -1.64 35.60
C GLY A 506 1.87 -1.52 35.14
N VAL A 507 2.50 -0.36 35.36
CA VAL A 507 3.93 -0.12 35.04
C VAL A 507 4.84 -1.07 35.83
N LEU A 508 4.55 -1.33 37.11
CA LEU A 508 5.31 -2.29 37.91
C LEU A 508 5.21 -3.72 37.37
N ASN A 509 3.99 -4.17 37.02
CA ASN A 509 3.79 -5.50 36.46
C ASN A 509 4.43 -5.65 35.06
N ALA A 510 4.35 -4.61 34.23
CA ALA A 510 5.06 -4.57 32.95
C ALA A 510 6.59 -4.72 33.14
N ALA A 511 7.18 -4.04 34.11
CA ALA A 511 8.61 -4.17 34.41
C ALA A 511 8.98 -5.58 34.90
N ILE A 512 8.12 -6.22 35.70
CA ILE A 512 8.31 -7.62 36.13
C ILE A 512 8.37 -8.55 34.91
N ASP A 513 7.41 -8.45 34.01
CA ASP A 513 7.31 -9.31 32.83
C ASP A 513 8.50 -9.13 31.89
N LEU A 514 9.02 -7.91 31.76
CA LEU A 514 10.20 -7.59 30.95
C LEU A 514 11.51 -7.98 31.64
N GLY A 515 11.46 -8.39 32.91
CA GLY A 515 12.65 -8.69 33.71
C GLY A 515 13.49 -7.44 34.04
N TYR A 516 12.86 -6.26 34.06
CA TYR A 516 13.50 -4.99 34.39
C TYR A 516 13.48 -4.71 35.90
N SER A 517 14.20 -3.68 36.33
CA SER A 517 14.34 -3.32 37.74
C SER A 517 13.03 -2.73 38.28
N VAL A 518 12.30 -3.53 39.06
CA VAL A 518 11.06 -3.10 39.72
C VAL A 518 11.33 -2.01 40.76
N ASP A 519 12.49 -2.06 41.42
CA ASP A 519 12.86 -1.07 42.44
C ASP A 519 13.08 0.32 41.83
N ASP A 520 13.66 0.39 40.62
CA ASP A 520 13.82 1.66 39.89
C ASP A 520 12.45 2.25 39.53
N VAL A 521 11.53 1.42 39.02
CA VAL A 521 10.15 1.85 38.71
C VAL A 521 9.43 2.33 39.96
N LYS A 522 9.51 1.59 41.08
CA LYS A 522 8.92 2.01 42.36
C LYS A 522 9.46 3.36 42.83
N LYS A 523 10.77 3.57 42.67
CA LYS A 523 11.41 4.83 43.04
C LYS A 523 10.90 5.98 42.19
N SER A 524 10.85 5.83 40.86
CA SER A 524 10.32 6.89 39.98
C SER A 524 8.85 7.20 40.27
N LEU A 525 8.02 6.19 40.56
CA LEU A 525 6.62 6.37 40.94
C LEU A 525 6.49 7.15 42.27
N ALA A 526 7.32 6.81 43.26
CA ALA A 526 7.33 7.53 44.54
C ALA A 526 7.78 8.99 44.39
N ASP A 527 8.74 9.28 43.50
CA ASP A 527 9.23 10.63 43.22
C ASP A 527 8.14 11.54 42.62
N VAL A 528 7.10 10.96 41.99
CA VAL A 528 5.90 11.70 41.53
C VAL A 528 4.66 11.48 42.41
N VAL A 529 4.85 10.96 43.63
CA VAL A 529 3.80 10.76 44.65
C VAL A 529 2.71 9.76 44.19
N ILE A 530 3.10 8.75 43.41
CA ILE A 530 2.24 7.61 43.08
C ILE A 530 2.53 6.47 44.07
N HIS A 531 1.54 6.15 44.90
CA HIS A 531 1.66 5.09 45.91
C HIS A 531 1.34 3.72 45.32
N THR A 532 2.20 2.73 45.57
CA THR A 532 2.09 1.37 45.00
C THR A 532 2.00 0.26 46.05
N ASP A 533 1.80 0.61 47.31
CA ASP A 533 1.73 -0.34 48.43
C ASP A 533 0.53 -1.31 48.33
N SER A 534 -0.52 -0.89 47.63
CA SER A 534 -1.74 -1.67 47.37
C SER A 534 -1.66 -2.55 46.13
N CYS A 535 -0.59 -2.44 45.32
CA CYS A 535 -0.47 -3.16 44.05
C CYS A 535 -0.34 -4.68 44.24
N LEU A 536 -1.15 -5.43 43.48
CA LEU A 536 -0.97 -6.86 43.33
C LEU A 536 0.09 -7.11 42.24
N LEU A 537 1.27 -7.57 42.66
CA LEU A 537 2.39 -7.83 41.75
C LEU A 537 2.40 -9.29 41.29
N ASN A 538 2.56 -9.51 39.97
CA ASN A 538 2.70 -10.83 39.39
C ASN A 538 3.98 -11.50 39.90
N THR A 539 3.87 -12.60 40.65
CA THR A 539 5.04 -13.42 40.99
C THR A 539 5.14 -14.57 39.99
N HIS A 540 5.83 -14.37 38.87
CA HIS A 540 6.20 -15.50 38.02
C HIS A 540 7.31 -16.31 38.72
N PRO A 541 7.16 -17.63 38.92
CA PRO A 541 8.26 -18.46 39.37
C PRO A 541 9.36 -18.39 38.31
N LYS A 542 10.56 -17.94 38.70
CA LYS A 542 11.74 -17.91 37.82
C LYS A 542 11.92 -19.30 37.20
N GLY A 543 11.69 -19.41 35.89
CA GLY A 543 11.92 -20.62 35.10
C GLY A 543 13.39 -20.90 34.90
#